data_AF-F3GJH4-F1
#
_entry.id   AF-F3GJH4-F1
#
_cell.length_a   1.000
_cell.length_b   1.000
_cell.length_c   1.000
_cell.angle_alpha   90.00
_cell.angle_beta   90.00
_cell.angle_gamma   90.00
#
_symmetry.space_group_name_H-M   'P 1'
#
loop_
_entity.id
_entity.type
_entity.pdbx_description
1 polymer ?
#
loop_
_entity_poly.entity_id
_entity_poly.type
_entity_poly.pdbx_seq_one_letter_code
_entity_poly.pdbx_strand_id
1 'polypeptide(L)'
;GVRSVLQFIGLVEHRSQAERLAEDLEKNFKVSHEPGSSVMELRFTWSDPEVAQTVLKTWITEYQTQRTKTLGRVSLYAFYEGEVKATGANIIEYKKQIQNYLNQLSAVSISQRLADTSQALNDLRTERNNTTRSIASTKAGLDLLKKQLAEQPKTVSAGRELALNPNRQDLQNRINGKEVERQEMLRSFKDEAPPIRAINEEVSNLKKLLKEQDATVQRSESITPNPIYNRMQNVYADQQTSYARLQTQFIQQNEQIAQLERDRQ
;
A
#
# COMPACT_ATOMS: atom_id res chain seq x y z
N GLY A 1 -34.17 20.30 -86.13
CA GLY A 1 -35.48 20.43 -86.79
C GLY A 1 -36.33 21.52 -86.16
N VAL A 2 -36.97 21.26 -85.02
CA VAL A 2 -37.93 22.21 -84.40
C VAL A 2 -37.27 23.25 -83.47
N ARG A 3 -36.12 22.95 -82.85
CA ARG A 3 -35.40 23.89 -81.96
C ARG A 3 -34.62 25.01 -82.68
N SER A 4 -34.20 24.82 -83.93
CA SER A 4 -33.53 25.90 -84.70
C SER A 4 -34.50 27.04 -85.04
N VAL A 5 -35.79 26.73 -85.23
CA VAL A 5 -36.81 27.76 -85.50
C VAL A 5 -37.08 28.59 -84.25
N LEU A 6 -37.02 27.98 -83.06
CA LEU A 6 -37.14 28.69 -81.77
C LEU A 6 -35.91 29.55 -81.43
N GLN A 7 -34.73 29.24 -81.98
CA GLN A 7 -33.53 30.07 -81.84
C GLN A 7 -33.56 31.32 -82.73
N PHE A 8 -34.24 31.29 -83.88
CA PHE A 8 -34.33 32.45 -84.77
C PHE A 8 -35.33 33.51 -84.28
N ILE A 9 -36.32 33.13 -83.46
CA ILE A 9 -37.34 34.04 -82.88
C ILE A 9 -36.90 34.60 -81.49
N GLY A 10 -35.65 34.37 -81.07
CA GLY A 10 -35.08 35.06 -79.90
C GLY A 10 -35.64 34.65 -78.53
N LEU A 11 -36.23 33.46 -78.42
CA LEU A 11 -36.79 32.94 -77.15
C LEU A 11 -35.84 32.03 -76.36
N VAL A 12 -34.59 31.83 -76.81
CA VAL A 12 -33.53 31.11 -76.08
C VAL A 12 -32.15 31.73 -76.38
N GLU A 13 -31.43 32.10 -75.32
CA GLU A 13 -30.12 32.78 -75.35
C GLU A 13 -29.01 31.93 -76.00
N HIS A 14 -28.06 32.59 -76.70
CA HIS A 14 -27.01 31.94 -77.50
C HIS A 14 -25.89 31.36 -76.60
N ARG A 15 -26.13 30.20 -76.00
CA ARG A 15 -25.16 29.56 -75.10
C ARG A 15 -23.99 28.94 -75.88
N SER A 16 -22.76 29.19 -75.43
CA SER A 16 -21.56 28.56 -76.00
C SER A 16 -21.55 27.04 -75.72
N GLN A 17 -20.80 26.28 -76.53
CA GLN A 17 -20.66 24.83 -76.33
C GLN A 17 -20.03 24.49 -74.98
N ALA A 18 -19.11 25.33 -74.50
CA ALA A 18 -18.43 25.17 -73.22
C ALA A 18 -19.38 25.37 -72.02
N GLU A 19 -20.26 26.37 -72.06
CA GLU A 19 -21.23 26.61 -70.98
C GLU A 19 -22.25 25.48 -70.87
N ARG A 20 -22.71 24.94 -72.01
CA ARG A 20 -23.61 23.78 -71.99
C ARG A 20 -22.92 22.56 -71.40
N LEU A 21 -21.66 22.32 -71.76
CA LEU A 21 -20.87 21.22 -71.21
C LEU A 21 -20.65 21.40 -69.70
N ALA A 22 -20.38 22.63 -69.24
CA ALA A 22 -20.21 22.92 -67.81
C ALA A 22 -21.50 22.70 -67.01
N GLU A 23 -22.66 23.15 -67.53
CA GLU A 23 -23.96 22.89 -66.90
C GLU A 23 -24.31 21.38 -66.88
N ASP A 24 -24.01 20.67 -67.97
CA ASP A 24 -24.26 19.23 -68.04
C ASP A 24 -23.30 18.46 -67.11
N LEU A 25 -22.06 18.93 -66.95
CA LEU A 25 -21.13 18.40 -65.96
C LEU A 25 -21.66 18.62 -64.53
N GLU A 26 -22.10 19.83 -64.21
CA GLU A 26 -22.64 20.18 -62.89
C GLU A 26 -23.89 19.35 -62.54
N LYS A 27 -24.83 19.21 -63.48
CA LYS A 27 -26.05 18.41 -63.26
C LYS A 27 -25.78 16.94 -62.99
N ASN A 28 -24.73 16.40 -63.62
CA ASN A 28 -24.42 14.98 -63.58
C ASN A 28 -23.33 14.62 -62.55
N PHE A 29 -22.72 15.60 -61.90
CA PHE A 29 -21.71 15.41 -60.87
C PHE A 29 -22.30 15.63 -59.48
N LYS A 30 -22.26 14.60 -58.63
CA LYS A 30 -22.73 14.67 -57.25
C LYS A 30 -21.61 14.28 -56.29
N VAL A 31 -21.48 15.08 -55.25
CA VAL A 31 -20.55 14.85 -54.14
C VAL A 31 -21.35 14.70 -52.86
N SER A 32 -21.14 13.61 -52.14
CA SER A 32 -21.75 13.37 -50.83
C SER A 32 -20.73 12.89 -49.82
N HIS A 33 -21.01 13.17 -48.55
CA HIS A 33 -20.28 12.63 -47.41
C HIS A 33 -21.28 12.18 -46.35
N GLU A 34 -20.90 11.17 -45.57
CA GLU A 34 -21.68 10.77 -44.40
C GLU A 34 -21.22 11.58 -43.18
N PRO A 35 -22.14 12.10 -42.34
CA PRO A 35 -21.77 12.84 -41.13
C PRO A 35 -20.84 12.02 -40.22
N GLY A 36 -19.63 12.52 -39.97
CA GLY A 36 -18.61 11.85 -39.16
C GLY A 36 -17.63 10.94 -39.93
N SER A 37 -17.79 10.79 -41.25
CA SER A 37 -16.86 10.03 -42.09
C SER A 37 -15.81 10.94 -42.74
N SER A 38 -14.58 10.43 -42.86
CA SER A 38 -13.49 11.06 -43.63
C SER A 38 -13.49 10.66 -45.11
N VAL A 39 -14.48 9.88 -45.54
CA VAL A 39 -14.63 9.37 -46.91
C VAL A 39 -15.65 10.22 -47.68
N MET A 40 -15.26 10.70 -48.85
CA MET A 40 -16.13 11.43 -49.78
C MET A 40 -16.54 10.50 -50.92
N GLU A 41 -17.84 10.38 -51.18
CA GLU A 41 -18.38 9.65 -52.33
C GLU A 41 -18.59 10.64 -53.50
N LEU A 42 -18.05 10.27 -54.65
CA LEU A 42 -18.17 11.04 -55.89
C LEU A 42 -18.92 10.20 -56.91
N ARG A 43 -19.99 10.76 -57.47
CA ARG A 43 -20.79 10.11 -58.52
C ARG A 43 -20.85 11.00 -59.75
N PHE A 44 -20.45 10.45 -60.89
CA PHE A 44 -20.55 11.11 -62.17
C PHE A 44 -21.21 10.18 -63.19
N THR A 45 -22.28 10.67 -63.83
CA THR A 45 -23.04 9.90 -64.82
C THR A 45 -22.89 10.55 -66.19
N TRP A 46 -22.44 9.79 -67.19
CA TRP A 46 -22.35 10.27 -68.57
C TRP A 46 -22.80 9.20 -69.55
N SER A 47 -23.16 9.62 -70.77
CA SER A 47 -23.61 8.72 -71.84
C SER A 47 -22.52 7.73 -72.27
N ASP A 48 -21.26 8.16 -72.18
CA ASP A 48 -20.07 7.36 -72.48
C ASP A 48 -19.33 7.03 -71.17
N PRO A 49 -19.16 5.73 -70.83
CA PRO A 49 -18.48 5.30 -69.62
C PRO A 49 -16.99 5.66 -69.57
N GLU A 50 -16.30 5.79 -70.71
CA GLU A 50 -14.87 6.17 -70.73
C GLU A 50 -14.68 7.66 -70.40
N VAL A 51 -15.57 8.50 -70.92
CA VAL A 51 -15.62 9.93 -70.60
C VAL A 51 -15.92 10.12 -69.12
N ALA A 52 -16.88 9.35 -68.57
CA ALA A 52 -17.22 9.43 -67.16
C ALA A 52 -16.04 9.15 -66.22
N GLN A 53 -15.28 8.08 -66.51
CA GLN A 53 -14.09 7.73 -65.73
C GLN A 53 -12.99 8.78 -65.84
N THR A 54 -12.76 9.32 -67.04
CA THR A 54 -11.72 10.31 -67.29
C THR A 54 -12.00 11.62 -66.54
N VAL A 55 -13.23 12.11 -66.59
CA VAL A 55 -13.64 13.32 -65.88
C VAL A 55 -13.48 13.14 -64.37
N LEU A 56 -13.97 12.03 -63.82
CA LEU A 56 -13.91 11.75 -62.39
C LEU A 56 -12.45 11.66 -61.90
N LYS A 57 -11.58 10.98 -62.65
CA LYS A 57 -10.16 10.85 -62.34
C LYS A 57 -9.47 12.22 -62.30
N THR A 58 -9.68 13.05 -63.32
CA THR A 58 -9.10 14.40 -63.39
C THR A 58 -9.53 15.25 -62.20
N TRP A 59 -10.80 15.18 -61.81
CA TRP A 59 -11.33 15.94 -60.68
C TRP A 59 -10.69 15.51 -59.35
N ILE A 60 -10.55 14.20 -59.12
CA ILE A 60 -9.88 13.66 -57.92
C ILE A 60 -8.44 14.17 -57.83
N THR A 61 -7.69 14.13 -58.93
CA THR A 61 -6.29 14.57 -58.98
C THR A 61 -6.16 16.06 -58.70
N GLU A 62 -7.00 16.90 -59.31
CA GLU A 62 -6.97 18.35 -59.07
C GLU A 62 -7.40 18.70 -57.64
N TYR A 63 -8.43 18.03 -57.11
CA TYR A 63 -8.85 18.21 -55.72
C TYR A 63 -7.73 17.87 -54.74
N GLN A 64 -7.05 16.74 -54.91
CA GLN A 64 -5.91 16.36 -54.06
C GLN A 64 -4.75 17.36 -54.16
N THR A 65 -4.48 17.85 -55.38
CA THR A 65 -3.45 18.86 -55.61
C THR A 65 -3.78 20.18 -54.90
N GLN A 66 -5.01 20.67 -55.03
CA GLN A 66 -5.44 21.90 -54.37
C GLN A 66 -5.51 21.73 -52.84
N ARG A 67 -6.02 20.61 -52.35
CA ARG A 67 -6.02 20.29 -50.92
C ARG A 67 -4.61 20.28 -50.35
N THR A 68 -3.64 19.74 -51.08
CA THR A 68 -2.21 19.76 -50.69
C THR A 68 -1.63 21.17 -50.72
N LYS A 69 -2.01 22.02 -51.68
CA LYS A 69 -1.60 23.43 -51.71
C LYS A 69 -2.18 24.24 -50.52
N THR A 70 -3.43 23.99 -50.16
CA THR A 70 -4.14 24.72 -49.09
C THR A 70 -3.75 24.24 -47.68
N LEU A 71 -3.60 22.93 -47.47
CA LEU A 71 -3.29 22.35 -46.15
C LEU A 71 -1.79 22.05 -45.94
N GLY A 72 -1.00 21.93 -47.01
CA GLY A 72 0.39 21.45 -46.96
C GLY A 72 1.45 22.51 -46.67
N ARG A 73 1.10 23.77 -46.39
CA ARG A 73 2.08 24.86 -46.16
C ARG A 73 2.20 25.29 -44.70
N VAL A 74 3.08 24.61 -43.94
CA VAL A 74 4.13 25.18 -43.04
C VAL A 74 3.77 26.21 -41.94
N SER A 75 2.51 26.64 -41.72
CA SER A 75 2.22 27.73 -40.77
C SER A 75 1.96 27.32 -39.32
N LEU A 76 1.46 26.12 -39.02
CA LEU A 76 1.06 25.78 -37.65
C LEU A 76 2.26 25.69 -36.70
N TYR A 77 3.33 25.02 -37.10
CA TYR A 77 4.51 24.84 -36.24
C TYR A 77 5.22 26.17 -35.96
N ALA A 78 5.47 26.99 -36.99
CA ALA A 78 6.08 28.31 -36.83
C ALA A 78 5.18 29.27 -36.02
N PHE A 79 3.85 29.17 -36.17
CA PHE A 79 2.89 29.91 -35.35
C PHE A 79 2.97 29.48 -33.89
N TYR A 80 2.92 28.18 -33.58
CA TYR A 80 3.02 27.70 -32.20
C TYR A 80 4.40 27.96 -31.58
N GLU A 81 5.48 27.86 -32.35
CA GLU A 81 6.82 28.23 -31.88
C GLU A 81 6.91 29.72 -31.57
N GLY A 82 6.32 30.58 -32.41
CA GLY A 82 6.20 32.01 -32.17
C GLY A 82 5.38 32.32 -30.91
N GLU A 83 4.22 31.68 -30.76
CA GLU A 83 3.32 31.88 -29.63
C GLU A 83 3.95 31.42 -28.30
N VAL A 84 4.67 30.30 -28.31
CA VAL A 84 5.41 29.80 -27.14
C VAL A 84 6.55 30.75 -26.77
N LYS A 85 7.31 31.28 -27.74
CA LYS A 85 8.38 32.26 -27.48
C LYS A 85 7.83 33.58 -26.93
N ALA A 86 6.75 34.09 -27.52
CA ALA A 86 6.08 35.31 -27.06
C ALA A 86 5.52 35.15 -25.65
N THR A 87 4.85 34.03 -25.37
CA THR A 87 4.34 33.70 -24.04
C THR A 87 5.46 33.57 -23.01
N GLY A 88 6.57 32.92 -23.38
CA GLY A 88 7.75 32.82 -22.52
C GLY A 88 8.37 34.18 -22.18
N ALA A 89 8.50 35.07 -23.16
CA ALA A 89 8.99 36.44 -22.96
C ALA A 89 8.05 37.25 -22.04
N ASN A 90 6.74 37.14 -22.25
CA ASN A 90 5.74 37.80 -21.40
C ASN A 90 5.81 37.30 -19.95
N ILE A 91 5.98 36.01 -19.71
CA ILE A 91 6.15 35.44 -18.36
C ILE A 91 7.40 36.01 -17.67
N ILE A 92 8.53 36.12 -18.39
CA ILE A 92 9.77 36.68 -17.84
C ILE A 92 9.58 38.16 -17.49
N GLU A 93 8.94 38.92 -18.37
CA GLU A 93 8.67 40.34 -18.14
C GLU A 93 7.73 40.56 -16.96
N TYR A 94 6.65 39.78 -16.83
CA TYR A 94 5.76 39.86 -15.66
C TYR A 94 6.47 39.47 -14.36
N LYS A 95 7.33 38.46 -14.36
CA LYS A 95 8.16 38.12 -13.19
C LYS A 95 9.07 39.28 -12.77
N LYS A 96 9.66 39.97 -13.74
CA LYS A 96 10.51 41.15 -13.50
C LYS A 96 9.70 42.33 -12.95
N GLN A 97 8.49 42.56 -13.48
CA GLN A 97 7.58 43.60 -12.98
C GLN A 97 7.12 43.29 -11.55
N ILE A 98 6.74 42.05 -11.25
CA ILE A 98 6.40 41.60 -9.90
C ILE A 98 7.58 41.84 -8.94
N GLN A 99 8.79 41.45 -9.33
CA GLN A 99 9.99 41.68 -8.52
C GLN A 99 10.25 43.17 -8.26
N ASN A 100 10.06 44.02 -9.28
CA ASN A 100 10.23 45.47 -9.13
C ASN A 100 9.18 46.08 -8.20
N TYR A 101 7.91 45.68 -8.31
CA TYR A 101 6.85 46.13 -7.41
C TYR A 101 7.11 45.68 -5.97
N LEU A 102 7.56 44.44 -5.75
CA LEU A 102 7.95 43.94 -4.43
C LEU A 102 9.14 44.75 -3.85
N ASN A 103 10.16 45.04 -4.65
CA ASN A 103 11.30 45.84 -4.21
C ASN A 103 10.89 47.29 -3.86
N GLN A 104 9.95 47.89 -4.60
CA GLN A 104 9.45 49.25 -4.35
C GLN A 104 8.57 49.38 -3.10
N LEU A 105 7.90 48.30 -2.71
CA LEU A 105 6.99 48.27 -1.55
C LEU A 105 7.68 47.98 -0.21
N SER A 106 9.03 47.97 -0.13
CA SER A 106 9.78 47.44 1.03
C SER A 106 9.45 45.96 1.33
N ALA A 107 9.15 45.15 0.31
CA ALA A 107 8.74 43.75 0.44
C ALA A 107 9.91 42.74 0.62
N VAL A 108 11.10 43.21 0.97
CA VAL A 108 12.18 42.33 1.48
C VAL A 108 11.65 41.54 2.69
N SER A 109 10.82 42.16 3.54
CA SER A 109 10.16 41.50 4.67
C SER A 109 9.14 40.41 4.26
N ILE A 110 8.42 40.59 3.15
CA ILE A 110 7.40 39.63 2.67
C ILE A 110 8.08 38.43 2.00
N SER A 111 9.08 38.68 1.14
CA SER A 111 9.86 37.61 0.52
C SER A 111 10.65 36.79 1.54
N GLN A 112 11.25 37.45 2.55
CA GLN A 112 11.89 36.79 3.68
C GLN A 112 10.87 35.98 4.50
N ARG A 113 9.72 36.56 4.85
CA ARG A 113 8.66 35.84 5.57
C ARG A 113 8.15 34.63 4.77
N LEU A 114 8.00 34.74 3.45
CA LEU A 114 7.59 33.62 2.60
C LEU A 114 8.64 32.50 2.58
N ALA A 115 9.93 32.87 2.55
CA ALA A 115 11.03 31.93 2.64
C ALA A 115 11.05 31.24 4.02
N ASP A 116 10.93 31.99 5.11
CA ASP A 116 10.89 31.48 6.48
C ASP A 116 9.70 30.53 6.69
N THR A 117 8.50 30.90 6.23
CA THR A 117 7.30 30.04 6.28
C THR A 117 7.49 28.78 5.43
N SER A 118 8.10 28.89 4.26
CA SER A 118 8.37 27.72 3.39
C SER A 118 9.38 26.75 4.04
N GLN A 119 10.40 27.30 4.72
CA GLN A 119 11.37 26.51 5.45
C GLN A 119 10.73 25.81 6.65
N ALA A 120 10.00 26.54 7.48
CA ALA A 120 9.27 25.97 8.63
C ALA A 120 8.30 24.85 8.20
N LEU A 121 7.63 25.03 7.07
CA LEU A 121 6.70 24.04 6.52
C LEU A 121 7.42 22.79 5.98
N ASN A 122 8.62 22.92 5.39
CA ASN A 122 9.45 21.79 4.99
C ASN A 122 9.98 21.01 6.21
N ASP A 123 10.43 21.73 7.24
CA ASP A 123 10.92 21.13 8.48
C ASP A 123 9.79 20.37 9.19
N LEU A 124 8.62 20.99 9.33
CA LEU A 124 7.45 20.37 9.95
C LEU A 124 6.93 19.16 9.16
N ARG A 125 6.97 19.20 7.82
CA ARG A 125 6.64 18.03 6.98
C ARG A 125 7.64 16.88 7.19
N THR A 126 8.91 17.20 7.36
CA THR A 126 9.96 16.21 7.67
C THR A 126 9.72 15.58 9.04
N GLU A 127 9.44 16.38 10.05
CA GLU A 127 9.05 15.89 11.38
C GLU A 127 7.80 15.02 11.33
N ARG A 128 6.75 15.44 10.63
CA ARG A 128 5.51 14.66 10.44
C ARG A 128 5.78 13.31 9.80
N ASN A 129 6.68 13.25 8.82
CA ASN A 129 7.10 11.99 8.20
C ASN A 129 7.85 11.10 9.20
N ASN A 130 8.71 11.67 10.04
CA ASN A 130 9.40 10.93 11.11
C ASN A 130 8.42 10.40 12.17
N THR A 131 7.42 11.20 12.57
CA THR A 131 6.34 10.78 13.46
C THR A 131 5.56 9.62 12.84
N THR A 132 5.23 9.70 11.54
CA THR A 132 4.50 8.65 10.82
C THR A 132 5.28 7.33 10.81
N ARG A 133 6.59 7.38 10.56
CA ARG A 133 7.47 6.20 10.64
C ARG A 133 7.50 5.62 12.06
N SER A 134 7.55 6.48 13.07
CA SER A 134 7.56 6.08 14.48
C SER A 134 6.23 5.43 14.89
N ILE A 135 5.10 5.94 14.42
CA ILE A 135 3.76 5.35 14.61
C ILE A 135 3.74 3.93 14.01
N ALA A 136 4.17 3.78 12.75
CA ALA A 136 4.18 2.48 12.07
C ALA A 136 5.08 1.46 12.79
N SER A 137 6.29 1.86 13.18
CA SER A 137 7.22 1.01 13.92
C SER A 137 6.67 0.60 15.29
N THR A 138 6.13 1.56 16.04
CA THR A 138 5.57 1.30 17.38
C THR A 138 4.36 0.39 17.29
N LYS A 139 3.49 0.57 16.27
CA LYS A 139 2.34 -0.29 16.03
C LYS A 139 2.74 -1.73 15.72
N ALA A 140 3.74 -1.91 14.86
CA ALA A 140 4.27 -3.23 14.54
C ALA A 140 4.87 -3.92 15.78
N GLY A 141 5.60 -3.16 16.61
CA GLY A 141 6.12 -3.64 17.90
C GLY A 141 5.00 -4.10 18.84
N LEU A 142 3.95 -3.29 18.99
CA LEU A 142 2.77 -3.63 19.81
C LEU A 142 2.08 -4.90 19.31
N ASP A 143 1.94 -5.07 17.99
CA ASP A 143 1.31 -6.27 17.42
C ASP A 143 2.14 -7.53 17.67
N LEU A 144 3.46 -7.42 17.60
CA LEU A 144 4.37 -8.52 17.95
C LEU A 144 4.28 -8.85 19.44
N LEU A 145 4.39 -7.85 20.33
CA LEU A 145 4.28 -8.05 21.77
C LEU A 145 2.94 -8.69 22.16
N LYS A 146 1.84 -8.27 21.51
CA LYS A 146 0.51 -8.82 21.74
C LYS A 146 0.44 -10.31 21.38
N LYS A 147 1.07 -10.72 20.27
CA LYS A 147 1.16 -12.15 19.89
C LYS A 147 1.98 -12.93 20.91
N GLN A 148 3.16 -12.43 21.26
CA GLN A 148 4.04 -13.11 22.23
C GLN A 148 3.40 -13.20 23.62
N LEU A 149 2.65 -12.18 24.05
CA LEU A 149 1.88 -12.21 25.31
C LEU A 149 0.79 -13.28 25.31
N ALA A 150 0.19 -13.58 24.16
CA ALA A 150 -0.82 -14.62 24.03
C ALA A 150 -0.21 -16.04 24.10
N GLU A 151 1.02 -16.20 23.64
CA GLU A 151 1.76 -17.47 23.65
C GLU A 151 2.43 -17.75 25.01
N GLN A 152 2.78 -16.71 25.76
CA GLN A 152 3.51 -16.85 27.00
C GLN A 152 2.61 -17.24 28.18
N PRO A 153 2.95 -18.29 28.96
CA PRO A 153 2.16 -18.67 30.11
C PRO A 153 2.26 -17.61 31.21
N LYS A 154 1.13 -17.34 31.88
CA LYS A 154 1.04 -16.36 32.97
C LYS A 154 1.77 -16.80 34.23
N THR A 155 1.99 -18.10 34.39
CA THR A 155 2.64 -18.70 35.56
C THR A 155 3.71 -19.69 35.12
N VAL A 156 4.71 -19.90 35.98
CA VAL A 156 5.78 -20.88 35.80
C VAL A 156 6.00 -21.64 37.11
N SER A 157 6.42 -22.90 37.00
CA SER A 157 6.82 -23.70 38.16
C SER A 157 8.14 -23.17 38.70
N ALA A 158 8.16 -22.75 39.97
CA ALA A 158 9.33 -22.19 40.65
C ALA A 158 10.22 -23.26 41.29
N GLY A 159 9.81 -24.53 41.21
CA GLY A 159 10.54 -25.65 41.78
C GLY A 159 9.62 -26.70 42.40
N ARG A 160 10.16 -27.91 42.53
CA ARG A 160 9.51 -29.03 43.21
C ARG A 160 10.23 -29.28 44.52
N GLU A 161 9.49 -29.31 45.63
CA GLU A 161 10.05 -29.75 46.91
C GLU A 161 9.99 -31.27 46.99
N LEU A 162 11.15 -31.90 47.00
CA LEU A 162 11.29 -33.32 47.29
C LEU A 162 11.45 -33.49 48.81
N ALA A 163 10.60 -34.31 49.41
CA ALA A 163 10.72 -34.70 50.81
C ALA A 163 11.04 -36.20 50.91
N LEU A 164 11.65 -36.64 52.02
CA LEU A 164 11.80 -38.05 52.31
C LEU A 164 10.43 -38.73 52.33
N ASN A 165 10.35 -39.93 51.76
CA ASN A 165 9.11 -40.70 51.72
C ASN A 165 8.75 -41.18 53.14
N PRO A 166 7.63 -40.71 53.75
CA PRO A 166 7.26 -41.11 55.11
C PRO A 166 6.98 -42.61 55.23
N ASN A 167 6.50 -43.28 54.18
CA ASN A 167 6.29 -44.73 54.17
C ASN A 167 7.62 -45.49 54.26
N ARG A 168 8.67 -44.95 53.62
CA ARG A 168 10.03 -45.52 53.70
C ARG A 168 10.61 -45.34 55.10
N GLN A 169 10.37 -44.19 55.73
CA GLN A 169 10.78 -43.91 57.11
C GLN A 169 10.08 -44.86 58.10
N ASP A 170 8.77 -45.10 57.94
CA ASP A 170 8.00 -46.06 58.75
C ASP A 170 8.55 -47.49 58.61
N LEU A 171 8.78 -47.95 57.37
CA LEU A 171 9.37 -49.27 57.11
C LEU A 171 10.75 -49.41 57.75
N GLN A 172 11.60 -48.37 57.70
CA GLN A 172 12.90 -48.38 58.39
C GLN A 172 12.75 -48.48 59.91
N ASN A 173 11.80 -47.75 60.51
CA ASN A 173 11.54 -47.84 61.95
C ASN A 173 11.04 -49.24 62.35
N ARG A 174 10.15 -49.83 61.55
CA ARG A 174 9.65 -51.20 61.78
C ARG A 174 10.75 -52.26 61.65
N ILE A 175 11.63 -52.13 60.66
CA ILE A 175 12.80 -53.00 60.51
C ILE A 175 13.70 -52.87 61.74
N ASN A 176 14.01 -51.65 62.17
CA ASN A 176 14.85 -51.42 63.36
C ASN A 176 14.22 -52.03 64.62
N GLY A 177 12.91 -51.87 64.81
CA GLY A 177 12.20 -52.50 65.93
C GLY A 177 12.31 -54.02 65.92
N LYS A 178 12.15 -54.65 64.75
CA LYS A 178 12.28 -56.11 64.59
C LYS A 178 13.71 -56.61 64.77
N GLU A 179 14.71 -55.84 64.35
CA GLU A 179 16.12 -56.17 64.59
C GLU A 179 16.48 -56.07 66.09
N VAL A 180 15.91 -55.10 66.83
CA VAL A 180 16.06 -55.03 68.30
C VAL A 180 15.38 -56.23 68.97
N GLU A 181 14.14 -56.54 68.60
CA GLU A 181 13.41 -57.72 69.10
C GLU A 181 14.22 -59.02 68.87
N ARG A 182 14.84 -59.15 67.69
CA ARG A 182 15.76 -60.26 67.38
C ARG A 182 16.92 -60.34 68.35
N GLN A 183 17.61 -59.22 68.62
CA GLN A 183 18.76 -59.18 69.53
C GLN A 183 18.38 -59.55 70.96
N GLU A 184 17.19 -59.15 71.42
CA GLU A 184 16.68 -59.53 72.73
C GLU A 184 16.39 -61.03 72.81
N MET A 185 15.75 -61.60 71.79
CA MET A 185 15.45 -63.04 71.75
C MET A 185 16.72 -63.90 71.66
N LEU A 186 17.78 -63.42 71.00
CA LEU A 186 19.07 -64.13 70.92
C LEU A 186 19.77 -64.31 72.27
N ARG A 187 19.34 -63.60 73.33
CA ARG A 187 19.83 -63.85 74.69
C ARG A 187 19.32 -65.17 75.26
N SER A 188 18.17 -65.64 74.79
CA SER A 188 17.46 -66.80 75.34
C SER A 188 17.28 -67.94 74.32
N PHE A 189 17.39 -67.63 73.03
CA PHE A 189 17.19 -68.56 71.92
C PHE A 189 18.43 -68.61 71.01
N LYS A 190 18.71 -69.79 70.44
CA LYS A 190 19.75 -69.94 69.41
C LYS A 190 19.26 -69.34 68.08
N ASP A 191 20.20 -68.95 67.22
CA ASP A 191 19.94 -68.32 65.92
C ASP A 191 18.97 -69.11 65.01
N GLU A 192 18.98 -70.44 65.12
CA GLU A 192 18.13 -71.33 64.31
C GLU A 192 16.78 -71.66 64.97
N ALA A 193 16.47 -71.11 66.15
CA ALA A 193 15.23 -71.39 66.83
C ALA A 193 14.01 -70.88 66.02
N PRO A 194 12.86 -71.58 66.05
CA PRO A 194 11.67 -71.17 65.30
C PRO A 194 11.26 -69.69 65.49
N PRO A 195 11.31 -69.11 66.71
CA PRO A 195 10.98 -67.68 66.91
C PRO A 195 11.94 -66.72 66.18
N ILE A 196 13.24 -67.04 66.15
CA ILE A 196 14.24 -66.21 65.46
C ILE A 196 14.05 -66.27 63.93
N ARG A 197 13.71 -67.45 63.38
CA ARG A 197 13.42 -67.59 61.95
C ARG A 197 12.22 -66.75 61.52
N ALA A 198 11.14 -66.76 62.30
CA ALA A 198 9.96 -65.94 62.02
C ALA A 198 10.31 -64.45 61.96
N ILE A 199 11.10 -63.94 62.91
CA ILE A 199 11.57 -62.54 62.89
C ILE A 199 12.45 -62.26 61.67
N ASN A 200 13.36 -63.18 61.31
CA ASN A 200 14.21 -63.02 60.13
C ASN A 200 13.38 -62.95 58.83
N GLU A 201 12.31 -63.75 58.71
CA GLU A 201 11.39 -63.70 57.58
C GLU A 201 10.61 -62.38 57.53
N GLU A 202 10.10 -61.90 58.66
CA GLU A 202 9.42 -60.61 58.76
C GLU A 202 10.36 -59.46 58.36
N VAL A 203 11.58 -59.44 58.88
CA VAL A 203 12.62 -58.46 58.52
C VAL A 203 12.93 -58.51 57.02
N SER A 204 13.06 -59.71 56.46
CA SER A 204 13.30 -59.91 55.02
C SER A 204 12.16 -59.35 54.17
N ASN A 205 10.91 -59.60 54.56
CA ASN A 205 9.73 -59.09 53.88
C ASN A 205 9.63 -57.56 53.99
N LEU A 206 9.89 -56.98 55.16
CA LEU A 206 9.94 -55.52 55.33
C LEU A 206 11.06 -54.88 54.50
N LYS A 207 12.24 -55.52 54.39
CA LYS A 207 13.35 -55.06 53.54
C LYS A 207 13.00 -55.12 52.05
N LYS A 208 12.20 -56.10 51.60
CA LYS A 208 11.68 -56.15 50.22
C LYS A 208 10.73 -54.98 49.95
N LEU A 209 9.74 -54.77 50.82
CA LEU A 209 8.82 -53.64 50.75
C LEU A 209 9.55 -52.30 50.76
N LEU A 210 10.62 -52.16 51.56
CA LEU A 210 11.44 -50.95 51.60
C LEU A 210 12.14 -50.65 50.27
N LYS A 211 12.58 -51.68 49.54
CA LYS A 211 13.24 -51.52 48.23
C LYS A 211 12.27 -51.09 47.13
N GLU A 212 11.00 -51.42 47.28
CA GLU A 212 9.93 -51.04 46.34
C GLU A 212 9.48 -49.58 46.54
N GLN A 213 9.83 -48.94 47.67
CA GLN A 213 9.49 -47.55 47.94
C GLN A 213 10.58 -46.58 47.48
N ASP A 214 10.19 -45.56 46.73
CA ASP A 214 11.08 -44.46 46.35
C ASP A 214 11.62 -43.72 47.59
N ALA A 215 12.86 -43.25 47.49
CA ALA A 215 13.54 -42.56 48.59
C ALA A 215 12.90 -41.19 48.90
N THR A 216 12.37 -40.53 47.89
CA THR A 216 11.77 -39.20 47.98
C THR A 216 10.43 -39.16 47.27
N VAL A 217 9.51 -38.38 47.81
CA VAL A 217 8.22 -38.08 47.17
C VAL A 217 8.11 -36.57 46.92
N GLN A 218 7.46 -36.18 45.82
CA GLN A 218 7.17 -34.77 45.54
C GLN A 218 6.09 -34.29 46.51
N ARG A 219 6.46 -33.40 47.42
CA ARG A 219 5.59 -32.90 48.49
C ARG A 219 4.73 -31.72 48.03
N SER A 220 5.32 -30.84 47.23
CA SER A 220 4.65 -29.65 46.71
C SER A 220 5.27 -29.22 45.38
N GLU A 221 4.48 -28.56 44.54
CA GLU A 221 4.95 -27.81 43.39
C GLU A 221 4.53 -26.35 43.58
N SER A 222 5.50 -25.43 43.57
CA SER A 222 5.22 -24.01 43.73
C SER A 222 5.00 -23.38 42.37
N ILE A 223 3.80 -22.82 42.14
CA ILE A 223 3.45 -22.09 40.93
C ILE A 223 3.59 -20.60 41.23
N THR A 224 4.39 -19.88 40.44
CA THR A 224 4.63 -18.44 40.61
C THR A 224 4.27 -17.66 39.35
N PRO A 225 3.96 -16.35 39.47
CA PRO A 225 3.76 -15.50 38.30
C PRO A 225 5.00 -15.48 37.39
N ASN A 226 4.79 -15.57 36.08
CA ASN A 226 5.88 -15.57 35.12
C ASN A 226 6.49 -14.15 35.02
N PRO A 227 7.75 -13.95 35.43
CA PRO A 227 8.38 -12.63 35.40
C PRO A 227 8.55 -12.09 33.96
N ILE A 228 8.67 -12.98 32.98
CA ILE A 228 8.76 -12.61 31.57
C ILE A 228 7.42 -12.06 31.09
N TYR A 229 6.31 -12.74 31.43
CA TYR A 229 4.95 -12.27 31.10
C TYR A 229 4.69 -10.89 31.72
N ASN A 230 4.99 -10.71 33.01
CA ASN A 230 4.81 -9.43 33.70
C ASN A 230 5.64 -8.31 33.06
N ARG A 231 6.90 -8.58 32.72
CA ARG A 231 7.76 -7.60 32.02
C ARG A 231 7.19 -7.24 30.66
N MET A 232 6.76 -8.21 29.87
CA MET A 232 6.16 -7.97 28.55
C MET A 232 4.87 -7.15 28.65
N GLN A 233 4.06 -7.40 29.68
CA GLN A 233 2.84 -6.63 29.93
C GLN A 233 3.15 -5.16 30.23
N ASN A 234 4.17 -4.88 31.05
CA ASN A 234 4.62 -3.52 31.33
C ASN A 234 5.13 -2.82 30.06
N VAL A 235 6.02 -3.47 29.30
CA VAL A 235 6.54 -2.92 28.04
C VAL A 235 5.41 -2.66 27.03
N TYR A 236 4.43 -3.54 26.95
CA TYR A 236 3.25 -3.36 26.10
C TYR A 236 2.45 -2.10 26.51
N ALA A 237 2.21 -1.89 27.80
CA ALA A 237 1.52 -0.71 28.31
C ALA A 237 2.30 0.60 28.01
N ASP A 238 3.62 0.59 28.20
CA ASP A 238 4.50 1.73 27.90
C ASP A 238 4.51 2.07 26.41
N GLN A 239 4.58 1.05 25.55
CA GLN A 239 4.51 1.21 24.09
C GLN A 239 3.14 1.72 23.65
N GLN A 240 2.05 1.28 24.28
CA GLN A 240 0.70 1.74 23.95
C GLN A 240 0.52 3.22 24.30
N THR A 241 1.07 3.66 25.42
CA THR A 241 1.12 5.08 25.80
C THR A 241 1.94 5.90 24.82
N SER A 242 3.12 5.38 24.43
CA SER A 242 3.98 6.03 23.44
C SER A 242 3.31 6.16 22.07
N TYR A 243 2.59 5.11 21.64
CA TYR A 243 1.81 5.11 20.41
C TYR A 243 0.73 6.18 20.40
N ALA A 244 -0.07 6.26 21.48
CA ALA A 244 -1.10 7.28 21.62
C ALA A 244 -0.52 8.70 21.56
N ARG A 245 0.61 8.95 22.25
CA ARG A 245 1.32 10.24 22.21
C ARG A 245 1.75 10.60 20.78
N LEU A 246 2.31 9.65 20.03
CA LEU A 246 2.72 9.87 18.64
C LEU A 246 1.53 10.18 17.72
N GLN A 247 0.38 9.54 17.93
CA GLN A 247 -0.85 9.86 17.19
C GLN A 247 -1.32 11.28 17.45
N THR A 248 -1.33 11.73 18.71
CA THR A 248 -1.66 13.11 19.06
C THR A 248 -0.68 14.10 18.42
N GLN A 249 0.62 13.81 18.49
CA GLN A 249 1.65 14.63 17.87
C GLN A 249 1.44 14.76 16.34
N PHE A 250 1.10 13.66 15.67
CA PHE A 250 0.81 13.67 14.24
C PHE A 250 -0.39 14.56 13.88
N ILE A 251 -1.46 14.53 14.68
CA ILE A 251 -2.63 15.39 14.49
C ILE A 251 -2.23 16.87 14.62
N GLN A 252 -1.53 17.22 15.70
CA GLN A 252 -1.06 18.59 15.93
C GLN A 252 -0.14 19.09 14.81
N GLN A 253 0.76 18.25 14.32
CA GLN A 253 1.64 18.58 13.20
C GLN A 253 0.84 18.85 11.92
N ASN A 254 -0.21 18.06 11.63
CA ASN A 254 -1.07 18.30 10.47
C ASN A 254 -1.87 19.61 10.60
N GLU A 255 -2.38 19.92 11.80
CA GLU A 255 -3.07 21.19 12.05
C GLU A 255 -2.14 22.40 11.85
N GLN A 256 -0.90 22.30 12.36
CA GLN A 256 0.13 23.33 12.17
C GLN A 256 0.52 23.48 10.70
N ILE A 257 0.69 22.38 9.95
CA ILE A 257 0.93 22.44 8.50
C ILE A 257 -0.23 23.15 7.81
N ALA A 258 -1.48 22.78 8.10
CA ALA A 258 -2.65 23.40 7.49
C ALA A 258 -2.80 24.89 7.85
N GLN A 259 -2.33 25.31 9.02
CA GLN A 259 -2.27 26.72 9.40
C GLN A 259 -1.19 27.46 8.61
N LEU A 260 0.03 26.94 8.55
CA LEU A 260 1.13 27.55 7.79
C LEU A 260 0.86 27.60 6.27
N GLU A 261 0.13 26.61 5.73
CA GLU A 261 -0.33 26.62 4.35
C GLU A 261 -1.34 27.73 4.08
N ARG A 262 -2.20 28.06 5.05
CA ARG A 262 -3.12 29.20 4.97
C ARG A 262 -2.38 30.53 5.10
N ASP A 263 -1.42 30.63 6.02
CA ASP A 263 -0.64 31.86 6.23
C ASP A 263 0.31 32.18 5.06
N ARG A 264 0.54 31.21 4.17
CA ARG A 264 1.33 31.36 2.95
C ARG A 264 0.54 31.95 1.77
N GLN A 265 -0.80 31.82 1.77
CA GLN A 265 -1.68 32.32 0.69
C GLN A 265 -1.94 33.81 0.84
#